data_AF-A0A2S4UGP5-F1
#
_entry.id   AF-A0A2S4UGP5-F1
#
_cell.length_a   1.000
_cell.length_b   1.000
_cell.length_c   1.000
_cell.angle_alpha   90.00
_cell.angle_beta   90.00
_cell.angle_gamma   90.00
#
_symmetry.space_group_name_H-M   'P 1'
#
loop_
_entity.id
_entity.type
_entity.pdbx_description
1 polymer ?
#
loop_
_entity_poly.entity_id
_entity_poly.type
_entity_poly.pdbx_seq_one_letter_code
_entity_poly.pdbx_strand_id
1 'polypeptide(L)'
;MTMINKLIEDTKEGEGYSKKLGFLYDIGCNIEKGIIRRNQFPEHLEFNLLRFGTSVFHAYVHQWSCQLRYNPRLNKGWGMSDGEGMERIWAFLSPLVRQLRYATKNHRLVALDIRASHHNDLGRTYAVHLLLARGKHIEQEKTKSSEILRQIELEFGHNLENLKGQWDRQRAIQLSVMETATKKEMLDQIEELVELEDKLHPKKEADTVQSHRLEQIPETLTFIEAEIGSLVAELGSENFRNLPGASNAQSKALIKLKVSKSKLYEAKVGVVEMQRKWDTGGSARYKKQMNEKVRLLKNKWLAYDHRAKNYNSEFTLQTALETPTLEEVKSFGMEDAFWNMGPVSHPNEPWAIDLNIQKGISAYLTLIHCQDELNRISREARQAVKWAIQRDKKMEIYTALNSENQETDVLTETQTRMANISSNHHFQKSVLQSIFQNSAKRHCRLWMSWNQKCRELLSWSNKYVIDQTDENSNLLEHWDSLIVKSQDMWEKLVKGESVIMEFGDQADHEEEEILDQEVLEHQGGEPEMLGTIN
;
A
#
# COMPACT_ATOMS: atom_id res chain seq x y z
N MET A 1 -0.03 -2.23 19.18
CA MET A 1 -1.03 -3.32 19.28
C MET A 1 -2.45 -2.83 19.44
N THR A 2 -2.68 -1.66 20.07
CA THR A 2 -4.01 -1.03 20.25
C THR A 2 -4.85 -0.97 18.98
N MET A 3 -4.23 -0.68 17.83
CA MET A 3 -4.94 -0.65 16.53
C MET A 3 -5.44 -2.04 16.09
N ILE A 4 -4.64 -3.10 16.30
CA ILE A 4 -5.05 -4.47 15.94
C ILE A 4 -6.18 -4.94 16.87
N ASN A 5 -6.08 -4.66 18.19
CA ASN A 5 -7.15 -4.93 19.14
C ASN A 5 -8.45 -4.25 18.72
N LYS A 6 -8.36 -2.94 18.40
CA LYS A 6 -9.53 -2.15 18.01
C LYS A 6 -10.20 -2.72 16.75
N LEU A 7 -9.41 -3.09 15.74
CA LEU A 7 -9.94 -3.70 14.52
C LEU A 7 -10.58 -5.07 14.78
N ILE A 8 -9.98 -5.89 15.66
CA ILE A 8 -10.57 -7.17 16.08
C ILE A 8 -11.92 -6.92 16.78
N GLU A 9 -11.97 -6.01 17.75
CA GLU A 9 -13.19 -5.63 18.47
C GLU A 9 -14.28 -5.15 17.52
N ASP A 10 -13.96 -4.23 16.61
CA ASP A 10 -14.90 -3.68 15.64
C ASP A 10 -15.44 -4.75 14.67
N THR A 11 -14.66 -5.82 14.42
CA THR A 11 -15.14 -6.96 13.62
C THR A 11 -15.96 -7.99 14.37
N LYS A 12 -16.02 -7.93 15.70
CA LYS A 12 -16.88 -8.81 16.53
C LYS A 12 -18.29 -8.25 16.71
N GLU A 13 -18.53 -6.98 16.42
CA GLU A 13 -19.86 -6.38 16.52
C GLU A 13 -20.79 -6.85 15.39
N GLY A 14 -21.81 -7.64 15.75
CA GLY A 14 -22.99 -7.89 14.91
C GLY A 14 -22.95 -9.11 13.97
N GLU A 15 -21.86 -9.90 13.94
CA GLU A 15 -21.78 -11.14 13.12
C GLU A 15 -21.36 -12.35 13.97
N GLY A 16 -22.01 -13.50 13.74
CA GLY A 16 -21.76 -14.75 14.49
C GLY A 16 -20.47 -15.51 14.13
N TYR A 17 -19.55 -14.89 13.39
CA TYR A 17 -18.28 -15.51 12.99
C TYR A 17 -17.12 -14.50 13.02
N SER A 18 -15.91 -14.99 13.29
CA SER A 18 -14.70 -14.16 13.31
C SER A 18 -14.17 -13.91 11.90
N LYS A 19 -13.93 -12.63 11.56
CA LYS A 19 -13.41 -12.23 10.24
C LYS A 19 -11.89 -12.42 10.15
N LYS A 20 -11.40 -12.72 8.96
CA LYS A 20 -9.96 -12.71 8.65
C LYS A 20 -9.50 -11.27 8.37
N LEU A 21 -8.43 -10.85 9.03
CA LEU A 21 -7.84 -9.52 8.92
C LEU A 21 -6.46 -9.58 8.26
N GLY A 22 -6.26 -8.76 7.24
CA GLY A 22 -4.99 -8.60 6.54
C GLY A 22 -4.39 -7.21 6.77
N PHE A 23 -3.11 -7.17 7.16
CA PHE A 23 -2.35 -5.94 7.38
C PHE A 23 -1.22 -5.81 6.37
N LEU A 24 -1.22 -4.73 5.59
CA LEU A 24 -0.09 -4.35 4.74
C LEU A 24 0.66 -3.19 5.40
N TYR A 25 1.97 -3.38 5.57
CA TYR A 25 2.86 -2.35 6.12
C TYR A 25 4.30 -2.61 5.70
N ASP A 26 5.13 -1.58 5.58
CA ASP A 26 6.51 -1.71 5.09
C ASP A 26 7.34 -2.77 5.83
N ILE A 27 7.06 -2.93 7.13
CA ILE A 27 7.71 -3.94 7.99
C ILE A 27 6.75 -5.04 8.47
N GLY A 28 5.73 -5.38 7.67
CA GLY A 28 4.73 -6.40 7.99
C GLY A 28 5.34 -7.73 8.43
N CYS A 29 6.45 -8.14 7.79
CA CYS A 29 7.19 -9.34 8.17
C CYS A 29 7.77 -9.30 9.59
N ASN A 30 8.19 -8.13 10.07
CA ASN A 30 8.74 -7.98 11.42
C ASN A 30 7.62 -7.90 12.47
N ILE A 31 6.48 -7.33 12.10
CA ILE A 31 5.29 -7.28 12.94
C ILE A 31 4.82 -8.70 13.26
N GLU A 32 4.66 -9.56 12.23
CA GLU A 32 4.21 -10.93 12.44
C GLU A 32 5.18 -11.72 13.35
N LYS A 33 6.49 -11.65 13.07
CA LYS A 33 7.53 -12.27 13.92
C LYS A 33 7.44 -11.77 15.37
N GLY A 34 7.21 -10.47 15.56
CA GLY A 34 7.06 -9.87 16.89
C GLY A 34 5.82 -10.39 17.63
N ILE A 35 4.70 -10.52 16.93
CA ILE A 35 3.43 -11.05 17.45
C ILE A 35 3.60 -12.51 17.89
N ILE A 36 4.18 -13.36 17.03
CA ILE A 36 4.43 -14.78 17.31
C ILE A 36 5.38 -14.92 18.51
N ARG A 37 6.51 -14.20 18.49
CA ARG A 37 7.53 -14.29 19.57
C ARG A 37 6.98 -13.87 20.93
N ARG A 38 6.02 -12.94 20.96
CA ARG A 38 5.39 -12.44 22.19
C ARG A 38 4.07 -13.17 22.52
N ASN A 39 3.70 -14.19 21.77
CA ASN A 39 2.43 -14.92 21.88
C ASN A 39 1.20 -13.99 21.96
N GLN A 40 1.16 -12.97 21.10
CA GLN A 40 0.05 -12.02 21.04
C GLN A 40 -1.07 -12.56 20.14
N PHE A 41 -2.33 -12.47 20.58
CA PHE A 41 -3.51 -12.98 19.87
C PHE A 41 -3.52 -14.50 19.60
N PRO A 42 -3.30 -15.36 20.61
CA PRO A 42 -3.17 -16.80 20.42
C PRO A 42 -4.36 -17.42 19.67
N GLU A 43 -5.59 -17.07 20.04
CA GLU A 43 -6.81 -17.56 19.35
C GLU A 43 -6.81 -17.18 17.86
N HIS A 44 -6.43 -15.95 17.52
CA HIS A 44 -6.48 -15.47 16.15
C HIS A 44 -5.36 -16.05 15.30
N LEU A 45 -4.21 -16.36 15.92
CA LEU A 45 -3.11 -17.09 15.28
C LEU A 45 -3.51 -18.55 15.04
N GLU A 46 -4.12 -19.21 16.03
CA GLU A 46 -4.57 -20.61 15.94
C GLU A 46 -5.61 -20.81 14.83
N PHE A 47 -6.59 -19.93 14.73
CA PHE A 47 -7.61 -19.97 13.68
C PHE A 47 -7.17 -19.33 12.34
N ASN A 48 -5.91 -18.91 12.22
CA ASN A 48 -5.35 -18.25 11.02
C ASN A 48 -6.23 -17.06 10.54
N LEU A 49 -6.60 -16.20 11.50
CA LEU A 49 -7.44 -15.03 11.30
C LEU A 49 -6.63 -13.74 11.08
N LEU A 50 -5.33 -13.74 11.39
CA LEU A 50 -4.45 -12.60 11.16
C LEU A 50 -3.47 -12.92 10.04
N ARG A 51 -3.29 -11.95 9.14
CA ARG A 51 -2.31 -12.04 8.07
C ARG A 51 -1.55 -10.75 7.90
N PHE A 52 -0.26 -10.87 7.63
CA PHE A 52 0.63 -9.74 7.43
C PHE A 52 1.27 -9.81 6.05
N GLY A 53 1.47 -8.64 5.44
CA GLY A 53 2.17 -8.48 4.17
C GLY A 53 2.96 -7.17 4.16
N THR A 54 3.92 -7.09 3.26
CA THR A 54 4.73 -5.90 3.04
C THR A 54 4.20 -5.14 1.83
N SER A 55 4.08 -3.81 1.90
CA SER A 55 3.70 -2.98 0.75
C SER A 55 4.52 -3.37 -0.49
N VAL A 56 3.90 -3.46 -1.67
CA VAL A 56 4.50 -4.11 -2.86
C VAL A 56 5.85 -3.50 -3.23
N PHE A 57 5.96 -2.18 -3.16
CA PHE A 57 7.21 -1.48 -3.46
C PHE A 57 8.28 -1.78 -2.40
N HIS A 58 7.90 -1.74 -1.12
CA HIS A 58 8.78 -2.05 0.00
C HIS A 58 9.21 -3.52 0.04
N ALA A 59 8.42 -4.45 -0.51
CA ALA A 59 8.80 -5.86 -0.53
C ALA A 59 10.11 -6.08 -1.30
N TYR A 60 10.38 -5.29 -2.34
CA TYR A 60 11.58 -5.44 -3.16
C TYR A 60 12.91 -5.16 -2.45
N VAL A 61 12.90 -4.40 -1.33
CA VAL A 61 14.13 -4.21 -0.51
C VAL A 61 14.37 -5.35 0.48
N HIS A 62 13.46 -6.33 0.56
CA HIS A 62 13.63 -7.49 1.43
C HIS A 62 14.29 -8.63 0.66
N GLN A 63 14.99 -9.50 1.39
CA GLN A 63 15.50 -10.76 0.85
C GLN A 63 14.36 -11.52 0.14
N TRP A 64 14.68 -12.18 -0.99
CA TRP A 64 13.71 -12.92 -1.82
C TRP A 64 12.80 -13.86 -1.03
N SER A 65 13.40 -14.51 -0.04
CA SER A 65 12.79 -15.43 0.91
C SER A 65 11.62 -14.79 1.69
N CYS A 66 11.79 -13.53 2.11
CA CYS A 66 10.77 -12.69 2.72
C CYS A 66 9.73 -12.24 1.69
N GLN A 67 10.13 -11.92 0.45
CA GLN A 67 9.20 -11.56 -0.61
C GLN A 67 8.22 -12.71 -0.90
N LEU A 68 8.69 -13.95 -0.99
CA LEU A 68 7.84 -15.12 -1.20
C LEU A 68 6.75 -15.30 -0.14
N ARG A 69 6.98 -14.83 1.10
CA ARG A 69 6.02 -14.93 2.22
C ARG A 69 5.14 -13.71 2.41
N TYR A 70 5.69 -12.51 2.17
CA TYR A 70 5.04 -11.25 2.54
C TYR A 70 4.71 -10.33 1.37
N ASN A 71 5.24 -10.56 0.15
CA ASN A 71 4.91 -9.74 -1.01
C ASN A 71 3.47 -10.06 -1.49
N PRO A 72 2.55 -9.08 -1.55
CA PRO A 72 1.18 -9.27 -2.01
C PRO A 72 1.07 -9.80 -3.43
N ARG A 73 2.06 -9.52 -4.30
CA ARG A 73 2.10 -10.03 -5.68
C ARG A 73 2.47 -11.52 -5.78
N LEU A 74 3.10 -12.07 -4.75
CA LEU A 74 3.53 -13.47 -4.71
C LEU A 74 2.64 -14.33 -3.79
N ASN A 75 1.67 -13.71 -3.10
CA ASN A 75 0.83 -14.37 -2.11
C ASN A 75 -0.66 -14.10 -2.38
N LYS A 76 -1.49 -15.14 -2.27
CA LYS A 76 -2.93 -15.07 -2.59
C LYS A 76 -3.69 -14.10 -1.69
N GLY A 77 -4.91 -13.64 -2.02
CA GLY A 77 -5.82 -13.02 -1.04
C GLY A 77 -5.55 -11.55 -0.68
N TRP A 78 -4.66 -10.86 -1.39
CA TRP A 78 -4.51 -9.40 -1.31
C TRP A 78 -5.17 -8.66 -2.47
N GLY A 79 -5.73 -9.41 -3.44
CA GLY A 79 -6.21 -8.85 -4.70
C GLY A 79 -5.09 -8.09 -5.40
N MET A 80 -5.41 -6.89 -5.89
CA MET A 80 -4.46 -6.02 -6.58
C MET A 80 -3.99 -4.85 -5.70
N SER A 81 -4.16 -4.96 -4.39
CA SER A 81 -3.70 -3.97 -3.42
C SER A 81 -2.17 -3.86 -3.42
N ASP A 82 -1.66 -2.63 -3.36
CA ASP A 82 -0.22 -2.36 -3.29
C ASP A 82 0.27 -2.03 -1.87
N GLY A 83 -0.65 -1.83 -0.91
CA GLY A 83 -0.32 -1.45 0.46
C GLY A 83 0.01 0.03 0.66
N GLU A 84 -0.01 0.84 -0.41
CA GLU A 84 0.45 2.25 -0.39
C GLU A 84 -0.67 3.24 -0.01
N GLY A 85 -1.58 2.82 0.89
CA GLY A 85 -2.78 3.59 1.22
C GLY A 85 -2.46 4.87 2.00
N MET A 86 -1.51 4.78 2.94
CA MET A 86 -1.11 5.91 3.79
C MET A 86 -0.30 6.93 3.00
N GLU A 87 0.53 6.46 2.08
CA GLU A 87 1.39 7.25 1.21
C GLU A 87 0.55 8.13 0.28
N ARG A 88 -0.59 7.63 -0.21
CA ARG A 88 -1.57 8.43 -0.97
C ARG A 88 -2.15 9.57 -0.13
N ILE A 89 -2.48 9.31 1.14
CA ILE A 89 -2.97 10.34 2.06
C ILE A 89 -1.86 11.36 2.34
N TRP A 90 -0.63 10.91 2.61
CA TRP A 90 0.50 11.82 2.82
C TRP A 90 0.79 12.67 1.59
N ALA A 91 0.73 12.09 0.38
CA ALA A 91 0.85 12.83 -0.87
C ALA A 91 -0.25 13.89 -1.00
N PHE A 92 -1.49 13.56 -0.64
CA PHE A 92 -2.60 14.52 -0.62
C PHE A 92 -2.37 15.66 0.39
N LEU A 93 -1.78 15.37 1.56
CA LEU A 93 -1.48 16.34 2.62
C LEU A 93 -0.19 17.14 2.35
N SER A 94 0.70 16.67 1.48
CA SER A 94 2.03 17.26 1.25
C SER A 94 2.05 18.77 0.95
N PRO A 95 1.06 19.37 0.24
CA PRO A 95 1.07 20.81 -0.01
C PRO A 95 1.01 21.66 1.27
N LEU A 96 0.47 21.11 2.36
CA LEU A 96 0.40 21.78 3.65
C LEU A 96 1.78 21.99 4.28
N VAL A 97 2.77 21.15 3.96
CA VAL A 97 4.11 21.21 4.57
C VAL A 97 4.76 22.58 4.36
N ARG A 98 4.60 23.16 3.16
CA ARG A 98 5.16 24.48 2.84
C ARG A 98 4.37 25.60 3.51
N GLN A 99 3.04 25.54 3.43
CA GLN A 99 2.14 26.59 3.92
C GLN A 99 2.18 26.69 5.46
N LEU A 100 2.25 25.56 6.14
CA LEU A 100 2.15 25.49 7.60
C LEU A 100 3.50 25.57 8.32
N ARG A 101 4.60 25.76 7.59
CA ARG A 101 5.98 25.77 8.14
C ARG A 101 6.14 26.77 9.29
N TYR A 102 5.53 27.95 9.15
CA TYR A 102 5.60 29.04 10.12
C TYR A 102 4.31 29.20 10.93
N ALA A 103 3.32 28.33 10.71
CA ALA A 103 2.08 28.33 11.47
C ALA A 103 2.30 27.77 12.88
N THR A 104 1.51 28.27 13.83
CA THR A 104 1.46 27.72 15.19
C THR A 104 0.96 26.26 15.20
N LYS A 105 1.16 25.56 16.32
CA LYS A 105 0.70 24.16 16.49
C LYS A 105 -0.81 24.01 16.24
N ASN A 106 -1.64 24.91 16.79
CA ASN A 106 -3.10 24.80 16.67
C ASN A 106 -3.56 24.96 15.23
N HIS A 107 -3.02 25.98 14.53
CA HIS A 107 -3.29 26.19 13.12
C HIS A 107 -2.87 25.00 12.25
N ARG A 108 -1.76 24.32 12.59
CA ARG A 108 -1.35 23.08 11.91
C ARG A 108 -2.37 21.96 12.07
N LEU A 109 -2.84 21.74 13.30
CA LEU A 109 -3.82 20.69 13.59
C LEU A 109 -5.14 20.94 12.88
N VAL A 110 -5.65 22.17 12.94
CA VAL A 110 -6.89 22.56 12.26
C VAL A 110 -6.76 22.38 10.73
N ALA A 111 -5.66 22.84 10.14
CA ALA A 111 -5.45 22.69 8.69
C ALA A 111 -5.33 21.21 8.26
N LEU A 112 -4.69 20.37 9.07
CA LEU A 112 -4.65 18.93 8.82
C LEU A 112 -6.03 18.29 8.91
N ASP A 113 -6.81 18.65 9.93
CA ASP A 113 -8.16 18.12 10.14
C ASP A 113 -9.11 18.52 8.99
N ILE A 114 -9.14 19.80 8.62
CA ILE A 114 -9.96 20.29 7.50
C ILE A 114 -9.59 19.56 6.20
N ARG A 115 -8.29 19.43 5.91
CA ARG A 115 -7.83 18.78 4.68
C ARG A 115 -8.12 17.28 4.67
N ALA A 116 -7.94 16.59 5.80
CA ALA A 116 -8.28 15.18 5.94
C ALA A 116 -9.80 14.94 5.84
N SER A 117 -10.60 15.80 6.46
CA SER A 117 -12.06 15.77 6.36
C SER A 117 -12.52 15.96 4.92
N HIS A 118 -11.94 16.93 4.21
CA HIS A 118 -12.20 17.13 2.78
C HIS A 118 -11.82 15.91 1.93
N HIS A 119 -10.65 15.30 2.17
CA HIS A 119 -10.24 14.06 1.49
C HIS A 119 -11.26 12.93 1.71
N ASN A 120 -11.74 12.76 2.95
CA ASN A 120 -12.73 11.74 3.30
C ASN A 120 -14.09 12.03 2.63
N ASP A 121 -14.49 13.30 2.53
CA ASP A 121 -15.71 13.69 1.83
C ASP A 121 -15.65 13.44 0.33
N LEU A 122 -14.53 13.76 -0.32
CA LEU A 122 -14.30 13.40 -1.72
C LEU A 122 -14.33 11.88 -1.89
N GLY A 123 -13.61 11.14 -1.04
CA GLY A 123 -13.57 9.68 -1.07
C GLY A 123 -14.97 9.06 -0.97
N ARG A 124 -15.80 9.54 -0.03
CA ARG A 124 -17.21 9.13 0.08
C ARG A 124 -18.01 9.49 -1.17
N THR A 125 -17.91 10.72 -1.64
CA THR A 125 -18.69 11.20 -2.79
C THR A 125 -18.39 10.42 -4.07
N TYR A 126 -17.12 10.11 -4.31
CA TYR A 126 -16.67 9.40 -5.51
C TYR A 126 -16.54 7.88 -5.34
N ALA A 127 -16.88 7.31 -4.18
CA ALA A 127 -16.66 5.90 -3.86
C ALA A 127 -17.16 4.94 -4.97
N VAL A 128 -18.41 5.09 -5.40
CA VAL A 128 -19.01 4.25 -6.46
C VAL A 128 -18.30 4.43 -7.81
N HIS A 129 -17.96 5.67 -8.16
CA HIS A 129 -17.21 5.96 -9.38
C HIS A 129 -15.81 5.33 -9.34
N LEU A 130 -15.09 5.46 -8.22
CA LEU A 130 -13.75 4.92 -8.04
C LEU A 130 -13.76 3.38 -8.05
N LEU A 131 -14.76 2.74 -7.43
CA LEU A 131 -14.94 1.29 -7.48
C LEU A 131 -15.12 0.80 -8.93
N LEU A 132 -15.96 1.48 -9.71
CA LEU A 132 -16.19 1.13 -11.11
C LEU A 132 -14.94 1.37 -11.97
N ALA A 133 -14.29 2.52 -11.82
CA ALA A 133 -13.07 2.85 -12.57
C ALA A 133 -11.94 1.85 -12.27
N ARG A 134 -11.74 1.54 -10.99
CA ARG A 134 -10.80 0.50 -10.54
C ARG A 134 -11.18 -0.85 -11.13
N GLY A 135 -12.46 -1.23 -11.04
CA GLY A 135 -12.97 -2.47 -11.57
C GLY A 135 -12.67 -2.66 -13.06
N LYS A 136 -12.98 -1.65 -13.89
CA LYS A 136 -12.68 -1.66 -15.33
C LYS A 136 -11.19 -1.77 -15.63
N HIS A 137 -10.35 -1.04 -14.90
CA HIS A 137 -8.90 -1.14 -15.06
C HIS A 137 -8.39 -2.56 -14.75
N ILE A 138 -8.88 -3.18 -13.67
CA ILE A 138 -8.47 -4.54 -13.28
C ILE A 138 -9.01 -5.59 -14.26
N GLU A 139 -10.18 -5.38 -14.83
CA GLU A 139 -10.69 -6.23 -15.91
C GLU A 139 -9.81 -6.17 -17.17
N GLN A 140 -9.29 -4.99 -17.52
CA GLN A 140 -8.32 -4.85 -18.63
C GLN A 140 -7.03 -5.62 -18.34
N GLU A 141 -6.46 -5.48 -17.14
CA GLU A 141 -5.26 -6.23 -16.72
C GLU A 141 -5.49 -7.74 -16.68
N LYS A 142 -6.68 -8.17 -16.23
CA LYS A 142 -7.12 -9.56 -16.29
C LYS A 142 -7.12 -10.07 -17.74
N THR A 143 -7.66 -9.27 -18.66
CA THR A 143 -7.78 -9.63 -20.08
C THR A 143 -6.41 -9.76 -20.74
N LYS A 144 -5.50 -8.82 -20.49
CA LYS A 144 -4.11 -8.89 -20.96
C LYS A 144 -3.41 -10.15 -20.45
N SER A 145 -3.56 -10.45 -19.15
CA SER A 145 -2.95 -11.64 -18.55
C SER A 145 -3.52 -12.93 -19.13
N SER A 146 -4.84 -13.00 -19.34
CA SER A 146 -5.48 -14.13 -20.01
C SER A 146 -5.00 -14.33 -21.44
N GLU A 147 -4.77 -13.25 -22.20
CA GLU A 147 -4.27 -13.36 -23.57
C GLU A 147 -2.83 -13.88 -23.60
N ILE A 148 -1.96 -13.40 -22.69
CA ILE A 148 -0.60 -13.93 -22.54
C ILE A 148 -0.64 -15.43 -22.22
N LEU A 149 -1.50 -15.85 -21.30
CA LEU A 149 -1.64 -17.27 -20.95
C LEU A 149 -2.16 -18.11 -22.12
N ARG A 150 -3.14 -17.59 -22.87
CA ARG A 150 -3.68 -18.24 -24.07
C ARG A 150 -2.61 -18.41 -25.15
N GLN A 151 -1.80 -17.37 -25.37
CA GLN A 151 -0.68 -17.44 -26.30
C GLN A 151 0.34 -18.49 -25.85
N ILE A 152 0.69 -18.51 -24.57
CA ILE A 152 1.65 -19.46 -24.02
C ILE A 152 1.14 -20.91 -24.14
N GLU A 153 -0.14 -21.13 -23.91
CA GLU A 153 -0.76 -22.46 -24.06
C GLU A 153 -0.78 -22.92 -25.53
N LEU A 154 -1.11 -22.02 -26.47
CA LEU A 154 -1.17 -22.35 -27.90
C LEU A 154 0.21 -22.57 -28.53
N GLU A 155 1.18 -21.71 -28.21
CA GLU A 155 2.51 -21.71 -28.84
C GLU A 155 3.49 -22.70 -28.18
N PHE A 156 3.39 -22.88 -26.85
CA PHE A 156 4.37 -23.65 -26.08
C PHE A 156 3.75 -24.83 -25.31
N GLY A 157 2.42 -25.01 -25.36
CA GLY A 157 1.74 -26.15 -24.70
C GLY A 157 1.69 -26.07 -23.17
N HIS A 158 2.04 -24.92 -22.58
CA HIS A 158 1.98 -24.75 -21.13
C HIS A 158 0.60 -24.27 -20.69
N ASN A 159 -0.19 -25.21 -20.17
CA ASN A 159 -1.51 -24.90 -19.61
C ASN A 159 -1.42 -24.30 -18.19
N LEU A 160 -2.54 -23.79 -17.70
CA LEU A 160 -2.62 -23.10 -16.40
C LEU A 160 -2.27 -24.00 -15.20
N GLU A 161 -2.58 -25.30 -15.27
CA GLU A 161 -2.23 -26.27 -14.22
C GLU A 161 -0.72 -26.51 -14.16
N ASN A 162 -0.06 -26.62 -15.31
CA ASN A 162 1.39 -26.73 -15.42
C ASN A 162 2.07 -25.50 -14.78
N LEU A 163 1.65 -24.29 -15.16
CA LEU A 163 2.22 -23.03 -14.64
C LEU A 163 2.01 -22.89 -13.13
N LYS A 164 0.83 -23.27 -12.62
CA LYS A 164 0.56 -23.33 -11.19
C LYS A 164 1.50 -24.33 -10.49
N GLY A 165 1.68 -25.52 -11.06
CA GLY A 165 2.60 -26.54 -10.52
C GLY A 165 4.05 -26.07 -10.48
N GLN A 166 4.50 -25.38 -11.54
CA GLN A 166 5.83 -24.77 -11.59
C GLN A 166 6.00 -23.69 -10.52
N TRP A 167 4.99 -22.84 -10.32
CA TRP A 167 5.01 -21.83 -9.25
C TRP A 167 5.03 -22.45 -7.85
N ASP A 168 4.17 -23.44 -7.59
CA ASP A 168 4.12 -24.12 -6.29
C ASP A 168 5.44 -24.84 -6.00
N ARG A 169 6.05 -25.45 -7.02
CA ARG A 169 7.39 -26.07 -6.94
C ARG A 169 8.48 -25.05 -6.64
N GLN A 170 8.50 -23.92 -7.35
CA GLN A 170 9.42 -22.81 -7.09
C GLN A 170 9.33 -22.35 -5.62
N ARG A 171 8.11 -22.09 -5.13
CA ARG A 171 7.89 -21.68 -3.74
C ARG A 171 8.37 -22.73 -2.75
N ALA A 172 8.02 -24.00 -2.96
CA ALA A 172 8.39 -25.08 -2.05
C ALA A 172 9.92 -25.22 -1.92
N ILE A 173 10.63 -25.26 -3.05
CA ILE A 173 12.10 -25.35 -3.09
C ILE A 173 12.71 -24.15 -2.34
N GLN A 174 12.31 -22.94 -2.72
CA GLN A 174 12.94 -21.72 -2.20
C GLN A 174 12.59 -21.43 -0.73
N LEU A 175 11.41 -21.84 -0.25
CA LEU A 175 11.01 -21.69 1.16
C LEU A 175 11.62 -22.77 2.07
N SER A 176 11.80 -24.01 1.59
CA SER A 176 12.39 -25.10 2.38
C SER A 176 13.81 -24.78 2.88
N VAL A 177 14.57 -24.04 2.07
CA VAL A 177 15.92 -23.53 2.43
C VAL A 177 15.86 -22.55 3.60
N MET A 178 14.75 -21.83 3.79
CA MET A 178 14.57 -20.91 4.90
C MET A 178 14.16 -21.59 6.21
N GLU A 179 13.42 -22.69 6.10
CA GLU A 179 12.87 -23.42 7.25
C GLU A 179 13.95 -24.24 7.97
N THR A 180 15.06 -24.51 7.28
CA THR A 180 16.28 -25.04 7.88
C THR A 180 17.09 -23.91 8.52
N ALA A 181 16.93 -23.72 9.84
CA ALA A 181 17.56 -22.64 10.60
C ALA A 181 19.08 -22.53 10.36
N THR A 182 19.78 -23.66 10.32
CA THR A 182 21.22 -23.73 10.05
C THR A 182 21.62 -23.22 8.67
N LYS A 183 20.87 -23.60 7.62
CA LYS A 183 21.10 -23.13 6.24
C LYS A 183 20.86 -21.63 6.10
N LYS A 184 19.86 -21.11 6.80
CA LYS A 184 19.57 -19.68 6.82
C LYS A 184 20.69 -18.89 7.51
N GLU A 185 21.12 -19.32 8.69
CA GLU A 185 22.20 -18.66 9.45
C GLU A 185 23.50 -18.61 8.64
N MET A 186 23.86 -19.70 7.97
CA MET A 186 25.02 -19.74 7.09
C MET A 186 24.90 -18.79 5.89
N LEU A 187 23.71 -18.66 5.29
CA LEU A 187 23.48 -17.70 4.19
C LEU A 187 23.60 -16.25 4.65
N ASP A 188 23.05 -15.92 5.83
CA ASP A 188 23.15 -14.58 6.42
C ASP A 188 24.63 -14.24 6.73
N GLN A 189 25.42 -15.20 7.22
CA GLN A 189 26.86 -15.03 7.44
C GLN A 189 27.64 -14.82 6.13
N ILE A 190 27.34 -15.58 5.07
CA ILE A 190 27.97 -15.38 3.76
C ILE A 190 27.65 -13.99 3.20
N GLU A 191 26.41 -13.53 3.36
CA GLU A 191 26.00 -12.19 2.93
C GLU A 191 26.83 -11.10 3.62
N GLU A 192 27.03 -11.21 4.94
CA GLU A 192 27.87 -10.28 5.71
C GLU A 192 29.35 -10.34 5.27
N LEU A 193 29.90 -11.54 5.09
CA LEU A 193 31.28 -11.72 4.65
C LEU A 193 31.54 -11.16 3.25
N VAL A 194 30.59 -11.33 2.31
CA VAL A 194 30.68 -10.73 0.96
C VAL A 194 30.60 -9.20 1.02
N GLU A 195 29.80 -8.64 1.92
CA GLU A 195 29.78 -7.19 2.13
C GLU A 195 31.07 -6.65 2.75
N LEU A 196 31.72 -7.42 3.63
CA LEU A 196 33.03 -7.07 4.18
C LEU A 196 34.10 -7.13 3.09
N GLU A 197 34.08 -8.16 2.23
CA GLU A 197 34.93 -8.27 1.05
C GLU A 197 34.77 -7.05 0.11
N ASP A 198 33.52 -6.63 -0.17
CA ASP A 198 33.24 -5.43 -0.98
C ASP A 198 33.86 -4.15 -0.39
N LYS A 199 33.89 -4.03 0.94
CA LYS A 199 34.45 -2.88 1.65
C LYS A 199 35.98 -2.89 1.67
N LEU A 200 36.57 -4.09 1.63
CA LEU A 200 38.02 -4.30 1.69
C LEU A 200 38.68 -4.30 0.31
N HIS A 201 37.96 -4.62 -0.76
CA HIS A 201 38.46 -4.45 -2.11
C HIS A 201 38.80 -2.95 -2.35
N PRO A 202 40.08 -2.61 -2.57
CA PRO A 202 40.50 -1.22 -2.60
C PRO A 202 39.83 -0.49 -3.77
N LYS A 203 39.38 0.74 -3.50
CA LYS A 203 39.11 1.77 -4.51
C LYS A 203 40.41 1.98 -5.31
N LYS A 204 40.61 1.22 -6.38
CA LYS A 204 41.82 1.32 -7.23
C LYS A 204 42.01 2.67 -7.93
N GLU A 205 41.16 3.66 -7.70
CA GLU A 205 41.22 4.97 -8.37
C GLU A 205 41.42 6.18 -7.44
N ALA A 206 41.68 6.03 -6.14
CA ALA A 206 42.05 7.20 -5.33
C ALA A 206 42.99 6.87 -4.16
N ASP A 207 44.12 7.58 -4.17
CA ASP A 207 45.06 7.83 -3.07
C ASP A 207 46.24 6.86 -2.88
N THR A 208 47.36 7.27 -3.48
CA THR A 208 48.74 6.78 -3.37
C THR A 208 49.39 7.00 -1.99
N VAL A 209 48.61 7.14 -0.91
CA VAL A 209 49.16 7.56 0.41
C VAL A 209 48.51 6.76 1.55
N GLN A 210 48.89 5.49 1.72
CA GLN A 210 48.88 4.78 3.02
C GLN A 210 49.55 3.39 2.89
N SER A 211 50.89 3.36 2.85
CA SER A 211 51.69 2.14 2.64
C SER A 211 51.63 1.11 3.78
N HIS A 212 51.25 1.48 5.00
CA HIS A 212 51.27 0.56 6.16
C HIS A 212 49.95 -0.16 6.45
N ARG A 213 48.83 0.20 5.80
CA ARG A 213 47.56 -0.55 5.90
C ARG A 213 47.42 -1.64 4.84
N LEU A 214 48.32 -1.68 3.86
CA LEU A 214 48.26 -2.57 2.70
C LEU A 214 48.80 -3.98 2.98
N GLU A 215 49.58 -4.19 4.05
CA GLU A 215 50.19 -5.50 4.36
C GLU A 215 49.20 -6.48 5.01
N GLN A 216 48.18 -5.99 5.73
CA GLN A 216 47.17 -6.83 6.41
C GLN A 216 45.92 -7.10 5.55
N ILE A 217 45.70 -6.33 4.48
CA ILE A 217 44.52 -6.45 3.60
C ILE A 217 44.52 -7.80 2.84
N PRO A 218 45.65 -8.27 2.28
CA PRO A 218 45.72 -9.59 1.64
C PRO A 218 45.39 -10.74 2.60
N GLU A 219 45.92 -10.71 3.84
CA GLU A 219 45.67 -11.76 4.86
C GLU A 219 44.21 -11.76 5.35
N THR A 220 43.61 -10.59 5.51
CA THR A 220 42.20 -10.47 5.91
C THR A 220 41.27 -10.93 4.78
N LEU A 221 41.62 -10.62 3.52
CA LEU A 221 40.85 -11.04 2.35
C LEU A 221 40.93 -12.56 2.16
N THR A 222 42.11 -13.17 2.29
CA THR A 222 42.26 -14.63 2.19
C THR A 222 41.53 -15.34 3.32
N PHE A 223 41.49 -14.77 4.53
CA PHE A 223 40.68 -15.29 5.64
C PHE A 223 39.18 -15.25 5.32
N ILE A 224 38.65 -14.10 4.89
CA ILE A 224 37.22 -13.97 4.49
C ILE A 224 36.89 -14.95 3.36
N GLU A 225 37.78 -15.09 2.38
CA GLU A 225 37.60 -16.04 1.29
C GLU A 225 37.61 -17.50 1.76
N ALA A 226 38.46 -17.86 2.73
CA ALA A 226 38.49 -19.19 3.32
C ALA A 226 37.21 -19.47 4.10
N GLU A 227 36.73 -18.50 4.90
CA GLU A 227 35.51 -18.61 5.69
C GLU A 227 34.27 -18.78 4.79
N ILE A 228 34.15 -17.95 3.75
CA ILE A 228 33.10 -18.13 2.72
C ILE A 228 33.22 -19.53 2.10
N GLY A 229 34.43 -19.99 1.80
CA GLY A 229 34.65 -21.34 1.24
C GLY A 229 34.16 -22.45 2.15
N SER A 230 34.42 -22.34 3.47
CA SER A 230 33.98 -23.28 4.49
C SER A 230 32.45 -23.32 4.60
N LEU A 231 31.82 -22.15 4.75
CA LEU A 231 30.36 -22.04 4.85
C LEU A 231 29.65 -22.54 3.58
N VAL A 232 30.23 -22.32 2.41
CA VAL A 232 29.70 -22.85 1.14
C VAL A 232 29.81 -24.37 1.07
N ALA A 233 30.90 -24.96 1.57
CA ALA A 233 31.06 -26.39 1.64
C ALA A 233 30.08 -27.03 2.64
N GLU A 234 29.84 -26.38 3.78
CA GLU A 234 28.96 -26.84 4.86
C GLU A 234 27.47 -26.68 4.56
N LEU A 235 27.07 -25.61 3.85
CA LEU A 235 25.73 -25.48 3.26
C LEU A 235 25.37 -26.66 2.36
N GLY A 236 26.40 -27.40 1.94
CA GLY A 236 26.33 -28.45 0.97
C GLY A 236 26.00 -27.87 -0.40
N SER A 237 26.41 -28.58 -1.44
CA SER A 237 25.90 -28.37 -2.79
C SER A 237 24.37 -28.53 -2.90
N GLU A 238 23.66 -28.84 -1.82
CA GLU A 238 22.22 -29.12 -1.77
C GLU A 238 21.31 -27.99 -2.25
N ASN A 239 21.65 -26.74 -1.94
CA ASN A 239 20.87 -25.59 -2.42
C ASN A 239 21.05 -25.35 -3.93
N PHE A 240 22.00 -26.04 -4.57
CA PHE A 240 22.41 -25.87 -5.96
C PHE A 240 22.68 -27.22 -6.67
N ARG A 241 22.11 -28.35 -6.17
CA ARG A 241 22.49 -29.74 -6.50
C ARG A 241 22.21 -30.18 -7.94
N ASN A 242 21.88 -29.22 -8.80
CA ASN A 242 21.51 -29.40 -10.19
C ASN A 242 22.44 -28.67 -11.15
N LEU A 243 23.63 -28.20 -10.74
CA LEU A 243 24.73 -27.95 -11.68
C LEU A 243 25.55 -29.24 -11.83
N PRO A 244 25.28 -30.09 -12.85
CA PRO A 244 26.14 -31.23 -13.12
C PRO A 244 27.56 -30.73 -13.42
N GLY A 245 28.53 -31.02 -12.53
CA GLY A 245 29.95 -30.74 -12.74
C GLY A 245 30.52 -29.47 -12.09
N ALA A 246 29.80 -28.75 -11.22
CA ALA A 246 30.35 -27.56 -10.58
C ALA A 246 31.41 -27.90 -9.51
N SER A 247 32.61 -27.34 -9.66
CA SER A 247 33.66 -27.39 -8.62
C SER A 247 33.27 -26.53 -7.42
N ASN A 248 33.82 -26.81 -6.22
CA ASN A 248 33.61 -25.96 -5.03
C ASN A 248 33.91 -24.47 -5.29
N ALA A 249 34.87 -24.18 -6.19
CA ALA A 249 35.22 -22.82 -6.61
C ALA A 249 34.09 -22.16 -7.43
N GLN A 250 33.48 -22.90 -8.36
CA GLN A 250 32.35 -22.41 -9.15
C GLN A 250 31.13 -22.12 -8.27
N SER A 251 30.78 -23.03 -7.36
CA SER A 251 29.67 -22.82 -6.41
C SER A 251 29.90 -21.60 -5.52
N LYS A 252 31.13 -21.41 -5.01
CA LYS A 252 31.52 -20.22 -4.23
C LYS A 252 31.33 -18.94 -5.03
N ALA A 253 31.81 -18.91 -6.27
CA ALA A 253 31.70 -17.72 -7.12
C ALA A 253 30.24 -17.38 -7.46
N LEU A 254 29.40 -18.39 -7.70
CA LEU A 254 27.96 -18.20 -7.94
C LEU A 254 27.21 -17.65 -6.72
N ILE A 255 27.57 -18.08 -5.51
CA ILE A 255 26.97 -17.57 -4.28
C ILE A 255 27.36 -16.10 -4.07
N LYS A 256 28.64 -15.74 -4.26
CA LYS A 256 29.10 -14.34 -4.21
C LYS A 256 28.36 -13.47 -5.25
N LEU A 257 28.17 -13.98 -6.47
CA LEU A 257 27.40 -13.30 -7.52
C LEU A 257 25.95 -13.08 -7.14
N LYS A 258 25.28 -14.09 -6.57
CA LYS A 258 23.90 -14.00 -6.10
C LYS A 258 23.74 -12.92 -5.04
N VAL A 259 24.62 -12.90 -4.04
CA VAL A 259 24.63 -11.85 -3.00
C VAL A 259 24.83 -10.47 -3.64
N SER A 260 25.85 -10.34 -4.49
CA SER A 260 26.18 -9.06 -5.15
C SER A 260 25.01 -8.51 -5.97
N LYS A 261 24.33 -9.37 -6.74
CA LYS A 261 23.20 -8.99 -7.56
C LYS A 261 21.97 -8.62 -6.73
N SER A 262 21.71 -9.35 -5.63
CA SER A 262 20.66 -8.97 -4.67
C SER A 262 20.91 -7.59 -4.08
N LYS A 263 22.16 -7.30 -3.68
CA LYS A 263 22.54 -5.98 -3.15
C LYS A 263 22.47 -4.87 -4.20
N LEU A 264 22.79 -5.18 -5.46
CA LEU A 264 22.59 -4.27 -6.57
C LEU A 264 21.10 -3.93 -6.76
N TYR A 265 20.24 -4.94 -6.68
CA TYR A 265 18.79 -4.75 -6.75
C TYR A 265 18.27 -3.88 -5.61
N GLU A 266 18.64 -4.15 -4.37
CA GLU A 266 18.28 -3.33 -3.20
C GLU A 266 18.72 -1.87 -3.36
N ALA A 267 19.94 -1.64 -3.88
CA ALA A 267 20.44 -0.30 -4.14
C ALA A 267 19.63 0.42 -5.24
N LYS A 268 19.22 -0.31 -6.28
CA LYS A 268 18.34 0.21 -7.34
C LYS A 268 16.97 0.58 -6.79
N VAL A 269 16.38 -0.25 -5.94
CA VAL A 269 15.11 0.05 -5.27
C VAL A 269 15.23 1.32 -4.43
N GLY A 270 16.33 1.47 -3.68
CA GLY A 270 16.59 2.68 -2.91
C GLY A 270 16.71 3.95 -3.75
N VAL A 271 17.23 3.87 -4.99
CA VAL A 271 17.25 5.02 -5.92
C VAL A 271 15.85 5.36 -6.41
N VAL A 272 15.05 4.36 -6.80
CA VAL A 272 13.68 4.58 -7.28
C VAL A 272 12.79 5.15 -6.17
N GLU A 273 12.94 4.70 -4.93
CA GLU A 273 12.23 5.23 -3.77
C GLU A 273 12.53 6.73 -3.58
N MET A 274 13.81 7.09 -3.66
CA MET A 274 14.23 8.49 -3.54
C MET A 274 13.75 9.34 -4.70
N GLN A 275 13.66 8.79 -5.92
CA GLN A 275 13.13 9.51 -7.07
C GLN A 275 11.66 9.86 -6.86
N ARG A 276 10.84 8.91 -6.39
CA ARG A 276 9.43 9.15 -6.06
C ARG A 276 9.25 10.22 -4.99
N LYS A 277 10.11 10.22 -3.97
CA LYS A 277 10.15 11.25 -2.92
C LYS A 277 10.60 12.61 -3.44
N TRP A 278 11.46 12.64 -4.46
CA TRP A 278 11.88 13.87 -5.12
C TRP A 278 10.75 14.49 -5.95
N ASP A 279 10.07 13.66 -6.75
CA ASP A 279 9.00 14.09 -7.66
C ASP A 279 7.78 14.66 -6.91
N THR A 280 7.62 14.30 -5.63
CA THR A 280 6.54 14.79 -4.75
C THR A 280 6.88 16.09 -4.01
N GLY A 281 7.99 16.77 -4.35
CA GLY A 281 8.31 18.11 -3.84
C GLY A 281 9.68 18.23 -3.14
N GLY A 282 10.71 17.61 -3.70
CA GLY A 282 12.05 17.53 -3.11
C GLY A 282 12.75 18.89 -2.90
N SER A 283 13.27 19.11 -1.69
CA SER A 283 14.19 20.23 -1.36
C SER A 283 15.67 19.85 -1.57
N ALA A 284 16.58 20.81 -1.43
CA ALA A 284 18.04 20.60 -1.53
C ALA A 284 18.58 19.44 -0.66
N ARG A 285 17.94 19.12 0.47
CA ARG A 285 18.30 17.97 1.33
C ARG A 285 18.14 16.63 0.62
N TYR A 286 17.13 16.49 -0.24
CA TYR A 286 16.89 15.28 -1.00
C TYR A 286 17.94 15.07 -2.10
N LYS A 287 18.57 16.13 -2.60
CA LYS A 287 19.64 16.04 -3.61
C LYS A 287 20.88 15.34 -3.05
N LYS A 288 21.24 15.64 -1.80
CA LYS A 288 22.36 14.96 -1.10
C LYS A 288 22.06 13.48 -0.89
N GLN A 289 20.86 13.15 -0.43
CA GLN A 289 20.43 11.76 -0.21
C GLN A 289 20.31 10.97 -1.53
N MET A 290 19.81 11.60 -2.59
CA MET A 290 19.75 11.01 -3.92
C MET A 290 21.16 10.67 -4.43
N ASN A 291 22.10 11.63 -4.35
CA ASN A 291 23.49 11.40 -4.74
C ASN A 291 24.13 10.25 -3.95
N GLU A 292 23.81 10.13 -2.66
CA GLU A 292 24.28 9.02 -1.84
C GLU A 292 23.72 7.67 -2.31
N LYS A 293 22.43 7.56 -2.63
CA LYS A 293 21.81 6.34 -3.17
C LYS A 293 22.34 5.99 -4.56
N VAL A 294 22.50 6.97 -5.44
CA VAL A 294 23.09 6.76 -6.78
C VAL A 294 24.55 6.31 -6.67
N ARG A 295 25.32 6.87 -5.73
CA ARG A 295 26.69 6.40 -5.44
C ARG A 295 26.71 4.97 -4.92
N LEU A 296 25.79 4.62 -4.02
CA LEU A 296 25.64 3.25 -3.53
C LEU A 296 25.32 2.28 -4.68
N LEU A 297 24.40 2.65 -5.57
CA LEU A 297 24.07 1.88 -6.76
C LEU A 297 25.32 1.65 -7.63
N LYS A 298 26.10 2.71 -7.91
CA LYS A 298 27.34 2.60 -8.68
C LYS A 298 28.34 1.64 -8.04
N ASN A 299 28.53 1.72 -6.71
CA ASN A 299 29.45 0.85 -6.00
C ASN A 299 29.01 -0.63 -6.07
N LYS A 300 27.71 -0.90 -5.89
CA LYS A 300 27.17 -2.26 -5.98
C LYS A 300 27.17 -2.80 -7.41
N TRP A 301 27.00 -1.92 -8.40
CA TRP A 301 27.14 -2.29 -9.81
C TRP A 301 28.58 -2.69 -10.14
N LEU A 302 29.57 -1.92 -9.70
CA LEU A 302 30.99 -2.26 -9.89
C LEU A 302 31.34 -3.63 -9.26
N ALA A 303 30.85 -3.89 -8.05
CA ALA A 303 31.07 -5.16 -7.37
C ALA A 303 30.46 -6.34 -8.14
N TYR A 304 29.24 -6.20 -8.66
CA TYR A 304 28.59 -7.20 -9.50
C TYR A 304 29.32 -7.39 -10.83
N ASP A 305 29.58 -6.31 -11.57
CA ASP A 305 30.22 -6.31 -12.90
C ASP A 305 31.60 -6.97 -12.86
N HIS A 306 32.42 -6.62 -11.87
CA HIS A 306 33.73 -7.24 -11.68
C HIS A 306 33.62 -8.75 -11.43
N ARG A 307 32.73 -9.18 -10.52
CA ARG A 307 32.52 -10.60 -10.24
C ARG A 307 31.96 -11.36 -11.46
N ALA A 308 31.04 -10.74 -12.21
CA ALA A 308 30.43 -11.36 -13.39
C ALA A 308 31.44 -11.52 -14.52
N LYS A 309 32.30 -10.52 -14.75
CA LYS A 309 33.41 -10.60 -15.71
C LYS A 309 34.44 -11.66 -15.32
N ASN A 310 34.86 -11.70 -14.05
CA ASN A 310 35.80 -12.71 -13.57
C ASN A 310 35.21 -14.11 -13.72
N TYR A 311 33.95 -14.30 -13.33
CA TYR A 311 33.26 -15.58 -13.49
C TYR A 311 33.16 -16.01 -14.96
N ASN A 312 32.78 -15.11 -15.87
CA ASN A 312 32.72 -15.40 -17.31
C ASN A 312 34.09 -15.72 -17.91
N SER A 313 35.19 -15.20 -17.33
CA SER A 313 36.56 -15.49 -17.77
C SER A 313 37.12 -16.81 -17.21
N GLU A 314 36.73 -17.17 -16.00
CA GLU A 314 37.24 -18.37 -15.29
C GLU A 314 36.44 -19.64 -15.61
N PHE A 315 35.14 -19.50 -15.93
CA PHE A 315 34.24 -20.64 -16.13
C PHE A 315 33.56 -20.57 -17.50
N THR A 316 33.67 -21.63 -18.30
CA THR A 316 32.93 -21.78 -19.56
C THR A 316 31.48 -22.15 -19.29
N LEU A 317 30.56 -21.22 -19.57
CA LEU A 317 29.11 -21.45 -19.54
C LEU A 317 28.55 -21.74 -20.95
N GLN A 318 27.41 -22.44 -21.01
CA GLN A 318 26.57 -22.46 -22.23
C GLN A 318 25.91 -21.10 -22.52
N THR A 319 25.81 -20.21 -21.52
CA THR A 319 25.29 -18.84 -21.67
C THR A 319 26.03 -17.92 -20.69
N ALA A 320 26.77 -16.92 -21.18
CA ALA A 320 27.52 -15.99 -20.34
C ALA A 320 26.59 -15.16 -19.43
N LEU A 321 27.06 -14.82 -18.22
CA LEU A 321 26.33 -13.90 -17.34
C LEU A 321 26.29 -12.50 -17.96
N GLU A 322 25.13 -11.84 -17.89
CA GLU A 322 24.95 -10.48 -18.39
C GLU A 322 25.80 -9.47 -17.59
N THR A 323 26.53 -8.62 -18.32
CA THR A 323 27.34 -7.52 -17.76
C THR A 323 26.86 -6.18 -18.31
N PRO A 324 25.65 -5.71 -17.93
CA PRO A 324 25.10 -4.45 -18.42
C PRO A 324 25.89 -3.25 -17.90
N THR A 325 25.90 -2.18 -18.68
CA THR A 325 26.45 -0.88 -18.30
C THR A 325 25.63 -0.25 -17.16
N LEU A 326 26.23 0.70 -16.45
CA LEU A 326 25.53 1.41 -15.37
C LEU A 326 24.28 2.15 -15.86
N GLU A 327 24.30 2.69 -17.09
CA GLU A 327 23.14 3.38 -17.66
C GLU A 327 21.99 2.42 -18.01
N GLU A 328 22.31 1.21 -18.47
CA GLU A 328 21.30 0.15 -18.67
C GLU A 328 20.69 -0.29 -17.33
N VAL A 329 21.51 -0.52 -16.29
CA VAL A 329 20.97 -0.85 -14.95
C VAL A 329 20.10 0.28 -14.37
N LYS A 330 20.41 1.53 -14.70
CA LYS A 330 19.55 2.68 -14.35
C LYS A 330 18.25 2.71 -15.14
N SER A 331 18.19 2.21 -16.37
CA SER A 331 16.96 2.16 -17.16
C SER A 331 16.07 0.96 -16.84
N PHE A 332 16.65 -0.14 -16.36
CA PHE A 332 15.89 -1.35 -16.00
C PHE A 332 14.78 -1.08 -14.98
N GLY A 333 13.61 -1.69 -15.23
CA GLY A 333 12.50 -1.76 -14.29
C GLY A 333 12.77 -2.75 -13.15
N MET A 334 11.88 -2.79 -12.16
CA MET A 334 12.02 -3.75 -11.03
C MET A 334 11.75 -5.20 -11.42
N GLU A 335 11.05 -5.40 -12.52
CA GLU A 335 10.61 -6.71 -13.03
C GLU A 335 11.44 -7.16 -14.25
N ASP A 336 12.55 -6.47 -14.52
CA ASP A 336 13.44 -6.79 -15.63
C ASP A 336 14.03 -8.21 -15.48
N ALA A 337 14.16 -8.93 -16.60
CA ALA A 337 14.72 -10.28 -16.64
C ALA A 337 16.16 -10.33 -16.10
N PHE A 338 16.91 -9.21 -16.22
CA PHE A 338 18.23 -9.08 -15.61
C PHE A 338 18.20 -9.45 -14.14
N TRP A 339 17.17 -9.11 -13.35
CA TRP A 339 17.17 -9.39 -11.91
C TRP A 339 17.00 -10.87 -11.56
N ASN A 340 16.65 -11.71 -12.55
CA ASN A 340 16.47 -13.13 -12.35
C ASN A 340 17.82 -13.84 -12.14
N MET A 341 17.95 -14.55 -11.02
CA MET A 341 19.08 -15.46 -10.73
C MET A 341 18.69 -16.93 -10.83
N GLY A 342 17.47 -17.22 -11.29
CA GLY A 342 16.97 -18.56 -11.56
C GLY A 342 17.92 -19.41 -12.41
N PRO A 343 18.37 -18.94 -13.59
CA PRO A 343 19.19 -19.75 -14.49
C PRO A 343 20.53 -20.17 -13.86
N VAL A 344 21.02 -19.36 -12.94
CA VAL A 344 22.29 -19.57 -12.24
C VAL A 344 22.13 -20.46 -11.01
N SER A 345 20.98 -20.37 -10.33
CA SER A 345 20.74 -21.06 -9.07
C SER A 345 20.05 -22.42 -9.23
N HIS A 346 19.19 -22.57 -10.24
CA HIS A 346 18.40 -23.77 -10.47
C HIS A 346 18.37 -24.12 -11.98
N PRO A 347 19.52 -24.45 -12.59
CA PRO A 347 19.66 -24.66 -14.04
C PRO A 347 19.03 -25.96 -14.56
N ASN A 348 18.38 -26.76 -13.73
CA ASN A 348 17.56 -27.89 -14.19
C ASN A 348 16.06 -27.64 -13.98
N GLU A 349 15.68 -26.49 -13.44
CA GLU A 349 14.29 -26.17 -13.11
C GLU A 349 13.67 -25.31 -14.21
N PRO A 350 12.56 -25.75 -14.85
CA PRO A 350 11.95 -25.02 -15.96
C PRO A 350 11.51 -23.60 -15.58
N TRP A 351 10.92 -23.40 -14.39
CA TRP A 351 10.56 -22.07 -13.87
C TRP A 351 11.76 -21.11 -13.73
N ALA A 352 12.97 -21.64 -13.65
CA ALA A 352 14.18 -20.86 -13.42
C ALA A 352 14.86 -20.43 -14.73
N ILE A 353 14.61 -21.13 -15.84
CA ILE A 353 15.36 -20.97 -17.10
C ILE A 353 14.43 -20.56 -18.25
N ASP A 354 13.27 -21.21 -18.35
CA ASP A 354 12.35 -21.00 -19.45
C ASP A 354 11.61 -19.67 -19.27
N LEU A 355 11.91 -18.73 -20.16
CA LEU A 355 11.32 -17.40 -20.15
C LEU A 355 9.79 -17.43 -20.36
N ASN A 356 9.27 -18.40 -21.10
CA ASN A 356 7.83 -18.55 -21.32
C ASN A 356 7.15 -19.08 -20.07
N ILE A 357 7.77 -20.01 -19.35
CA ILE A 357 7.25 -20.45 -18.05
C ILE A 357 7.29 -19.30 -17.04
N GLN A 358 8.36 -18.49 -17.01
CA GLN A 358 8.44 -17.31 -16.13
C GLN A 358 7.36 -16.27 -16.43
N LYS A 359 7.19 -15.92 -17.71
CA LYS A 359 6.12 -15.03 -18.17
C LYS A 359 4.75 -15.62 -17.84
N GLY A 360 4.57 -16.92 -18.05
CA GLY A 360 3.35 -17.65 -17.73
C GLY A 360 3.02 -17.64 -16.25
N ILE A 361 4.00 -17.85 -15.37
CA ILE A 361 3.85 -17.75 -13.91
C ILE A 361 3.43 -16.33 -13.51
N SER A 362 4.10 -15.31 -14.04
CA SER A 362 3.77 -13.90 -13.76
C SER A 362 2.35 -13.54 -14.21
N ALA A 363 1.96 -13.96 -15.42
CA ALA A 363 0.61 -13.77 -15.94
C ALA A 363 -0.44 -14.56 -15.13
N TYR A 364 -0.11 -15.79 -14.71
CA TYR A 364 -0.95 -16.60 -13.83
C TYR A 364 -1.19 -15.93 -12.48
N LEU A 365 -0.14 -15.42 -11.85
CA LEU A 365 -0.25 -14.67 -10.59
C LEU A 365 -1.11 -13.41 -10.76
N THR A 366 -0.88 -12.66 -11.83
CA THR A 366 -1.68 -11.46 -12.12
C THR A 366 -3.15 -11.82 -12.35
N LEU A 367 -3.44 -12.90 -13.08
CA LEU A 367 -4.79 -13.39 -13.32
C LEU A 367 -5.53 -13.71 -12.02
N ILE A 368 -4.91 -14.47 -11.09
CA ILE A 368 -5.55 -14.82 -9.82
C ILE A 368 -5.78 -13.59 -8.93
N HIS A 369 -4.84 -12.65 -8.91
CA HIS A 369 -4.97 -11.42 -8.12
C HIS A 369 -6.04 -10.49 -8.67
N CYS A 370 -6.13 -10.37 -9.99
CA CYS A 370 -7.21 -9.65 -10.66
C CYS A 370 -8.57 -10.28 -10.33
N GLN A 371 -8.68 -11.61 -10.33
CA GLN A 371 -9.92 -12.29 -9.96
C GLN A 371 -10.32 -12.00 -8.50
N ASP A 372 -9.37 -12.10 -7.56
CA ASP A 372 -9.58 -11.78 -6.15
C ASP A 372 -10.05 -10.31 -5.96
N GLU A 373 -9.41 -9.37 -6.64
CA GLU A 373 -9.76 -7.94 -6.59
C GLU A 373 -11.15 -7.67 -7.17
N LEU A 374 -11.50 -8.27 -8.31
CA LEU A 374 -12.82 -8.10 -8.94
C LEU A 374 -13.94 -8.67 -8.06
N ASN A 375 -13.69 -9.81 -7.43
CA ASN A 375 -14.60 -10.40 -6.44
C ASN A 375 -14.76 -9.46 -5.24
N ARG A 376 -13.66 -8.86 -4.75
CA ARG A 376 -13.69 -7.89 -3.64
C ARG A 376 -14.49 -6.63 -4.01
N ILE A 377 -14.23 -6.03 -5.17
CA ILE A 377 -14.94 -4.85 -5.67
C ILE A 377 -16.44 -5.13 -5.80
N SER A 378 -16.82 -6.31 -6.32
CA SER A 378 -18.23 -6.71 -6.42
C SER A 378 -18.91 -6.78 -5.05
N ARG A 379 -18.23 -7.33 -4.03
CA ARG A 379 -18.72 -7.36 -2.64
C ARG A 379 -18.83 -5.95 -2.04
N GLU A 380 -17.78 -5.13 -2.17
CA GLU A 380 -17.74 -3.76 -1.65
C GLU A 380 -18.83 -2.88 -2.28
N ALA A 381 -19.07 -3.01 -3.59
CA ALA A 381 -20.15 -2.30 -4.28
C ALA A 381 -21.52 -2.60 -3.67
N ARG A 382 -21.82 -3.88 -3.42
CA ARG A 382 -23.07 -4.31 -2.80
C ARG A 382 -23.18 -3.86 -1.35
N GLN A 383 -22.09 -3.95 -0.59
CA GLN A 383 -22.05 -3.47 0.79
C GLN A 383 -22.28 -1.96 0.88
N ALA A 384 -21.70 -1.16 -0.02
CA ALA A 384 -21.92 0.28 -0.07
C ALA A 384 -23.41 0.62 -0.32
N VAL A 385 -24.05 -0.09 -1.25
CA VAL A 385 -25.48 0.09 -1.56
C VAL A 385 -26.36 -0.41 -0.41
N LYS A 386 -26.07 -1.59 0.17
CA LYS A 386 -26.77 -2.08 1.37
C LYS A 386 -26.65 -1.11 2.53
N TRP A 387 -25.47 -0.53 2.76
CA TRP A 387 -25.25 0.50 3.77
C TRP A 387 -26.13 1.73 3.53
N ALA A 388 -26.21 2.20 2.28
CA ALA A 388 -27.08 3.34 1.94
C ALA A 388 -28.56 3.03 2.21
N ILE A 389 -29.04 1.85 1.80
CA ILE A 389 -30.42 1.40 2.05
C ILE A 389 -30.70 1.24 3.55
N GLN A 390 -29.77 0.68 4.31
CA GLN A 390 -29.90 0.58 5.77
C GLN A 390 -29.90 1.97 6.44
N ARG A 391 -29.12 2.91 5.89
CA ARG A 391 -29.05 4.28 6.40
C ARG A 391 -30.32 5.09 6.09
N ASP A 392 -31.02 4.78 5.00
CA ASP A 392 -32.35 5.32 4.66
C ASP A 392 -33.40 5.02 5.74
N LYS A 393 -33.39 3.80 6.31
CA LYS A 393 -34.31 3.45 7.42
C LYS A 393 -34.18 4.40 8.61
N LYS A 394 -32.98 4.95 8.84
CA LYS A 394 -32.73 5.95 9.90
C LYS A 394 -33.23 7.35 9.53
N MET A 395 -33.63 7.60 8.27
CA MET A 395 -34.26 8.84 7.84
C MET A 395 -35.73 8.93 8.24
N GLU A 396 -36.36 7.85 8.71
CA GLU A 396 -37.69 7.90 9.32
C GLU A 396 -37.76 8.87 10.49
N ILE A 397 -36.64 9.06 11.22
CA ILE A 397 -36.52 10.06 12.30
C ILE A 397 -36.75 11.48 11.77
N TYR A 398 -36.23 11.80 10.59
CA TYR A 398 -36.44 13.10 9.95
C TYR A 398 -37.90 13.29 9.58
N THR A 399 -38.52 12.27 8.97
CA THR A 399 -39.95 12.31 8.62
C THR A 399 -40.84 12.47 9.85
N ALA A 400 -40.50 11.78 10.95
CA ALA A 400 -41.19 11.84 12.23
C ALA A 400 -41.10 13.22 12.91
N LEU A 401 -39.96 13.92 12.78
CA LEU A 401 -39.77 15.26 13.36
C LEU A 401 -40.55 16.36 12.62
N ASN A 402 -40.76 16.17 11.32
CA ASN A 402 -41.40 17.15 10.44
C ASN A 402 -42.85 16.82 10.10
N SER A 403 -43.42 15.76 10.71
CA SER A 403 -44.86 15.48 10.61
C SER A 403 -45.65 16.52 11.40
N GLU A 404 -46.67 17.10 10.79
CA GLU A 404 -47.71 17.86 11.50
C GLU A 404 -48.67 16.85 12.14
N ASN A 405 -48.55 16.65 13.45
CA ASN A 405 -49.43 15.73 14.19
C ASN A 405 -50.65 16.51 14.69
N GLN A 406 -51.86 15.99 14.44
CA GLN A 406 -53.08 16.50 15.06
C GLN A 406 -53.21 15.94 16.49
N GLU A 407 -53.94 16.62 17.38
CA GLU A 407 -54.14 16.18 18.78
C GLU A 407 -54.75 14.77 18.90
N THR A 408 -55.41 14.27 17.86
CA THR A 408 -56.04 12.94 17.80
C THR A 408 -55.11 11.83 17.29
N ASP A 409 -53.88 12.15 16.85
CA ASP A 409 -52.99 11.17 16.25
C ASP A 409 -52.29 10.29 17.30
N VAL A 410 -52.32 8.98 17.08
CA VAL A 410 -51.48 8.04 17.82
C VAL A 410 -50.04 8.20 17.32
N LEU A 411 -49.18 8.77 18.16
CA LEU A 411 -47.76 8.95 17.85
C LEU A 411 -47.09 7.61 17.55
N THR A 412 -46.27 7.57 16.51
CA THR A 412 -45.39 6.44 16.23
C THR A 412 -44.31 6.30 17.30
N GLU A 413 -43.76 5.10 17.49
CA GLU A 413 -42.68 4.83 18.47
C GLU A 413 -41.51 5.81 18.32
N THR A 414 -41.15 6.15 17.07
CA THR A 414 -40.10 7.12 16.75
C THR A 414 -40.48 8.53 17.19
N GLN A 415 -41.71 8.97 16.98
CA GLN A 415 -42.19 10.29 17.43
C GLN A 415 -42.20 10.38 18.96
N THR A 416 -42.64 9.33 19.66
CA THR A 416 -42.60 9.27 21.13
C THR A 416 -41.17 9.34 21.65
N ARG A 417 -40.22 8.61 21.04
CA ARG A 417 -38.79 8.70 21.39
C ARG A 417 -38.24 10.12 21.22
N MET A 418 -38.57 10.79 20.12
CA MET A 418 -38.09 12.15 19.87
C MET A 418 -38.68 13.16 20.85
N ALA A 419 -39.96 13.02 21.20
CA ALA A 419 -40.60 13.84 22.24
C ALA A 419 -39.92 13.63 23.61
N ASN A 420 -39.61 12.39 23.98
CA ASN A 420 -38.90 12.06 25.22
C ASN A 420 -37.46 12.61 25.25
N ILE A 421 -36.74 12.57 24.12
CA ILE A 421 -35.40 13.16 24.04
C ILE A 421 -35.47 14.69 24.20
N SER A 422 -36.44 15.33 23.54
CA SER A 422 -36.66 16.77 23.67
C SER A 422 -36.98 17.18 25.11
N SER A 423 -37.84 16.42 25.80
CA SER A 423 -38.23 16.71 27.18
C SER A 423 -37.12 16.43 28.19
N ASN A 424 -36.43 15.29 28.06
CA ASN A 424 -35.39 14.87 29.00
C ASN A 424 -34.10 15.72 28.93
N HIS A 425 -33.77 16.27 27.76
CA HIS A 425 -32.56 17.05 27.55
C HIS A 425 -32.81 18.53 27.29
N HIS A 426 -34.07 18.98 27.38
CA HIS A 426 -34.49 20.37 27.14
C HIS A 426 -34.06 20.93 25.77
N PHE A 427 -33.89 20.08 24.76
CA PHE A 427 -33.59 20.54 23.40
C PHE A 427 -34.86 21.09 22.73
N GLN A 428 -34.73 22.24 22.08
CA GLN A 428 -35.79 22.77 21.22
C GLN A 428 -35.98 21.86 19.99
N LYS A 429 -37.24 21.61 19.61
CA LYS A 429 -37.59 20.82 18.42
C LYS A 429 -36.95 21.37 17.15
N SER A 430 -36.84 22.70 17.02
CA SER A 430 -36.21 23.42 15.90
C SER A 430 -34.73 23.05 15.72
N VAL A 431 -33.98 22.92 16.82
CA VAL A 431 -32.57 22.53 16.81
C VAL A 431 -32.41 21.10 16.31
N LEU A 432 -33.24 20.18 16.82
CA LEU A 432 -33.27 18.79 16.35
C LEU A 432 -33.63 18.72 14.86
N GLN A 433 -34.67 19.46 14.43
CA GLN A 433 -35.05 19.55 13.03
C GLN A 433 -33.90 20.02 12.15
N SER A 434 -33.18 21.09 12.53
CA SER A 434 -32.04 21.62 11.78
C SER A 434 -30.89 20.59 11.65
N ILE A 435 -30.53 19.91 12.75
CA ILE A 435 -29.47 18.87 12.73
C ILE A 435 -29.85 17.71 11.80
N PHE A 436 -31.08 17.20 11.93
CA PHE A 436 -31.54 16.09 11.10
C PHE A 436 -31.77 16.51 9.63
N GLN A 437 -32.21 17.74 9.38
CA GLN A 437 -32.29 18.33 8.03
C GLN A 437 -30.91 18.37 7.37
N ASN A 438 -29.89 18.88 8.05
CA ASN A 438 -28.52 18.93 7.52
C ASN A 438 -27.95 17.53 7.26
N SER A 439 -28.18 16.59 8.17
CA SER A 439 -27.84 15.19 7.96
C SER A 439 -28.56 14.61 6.74
N ALA A 440 -29.88 14.81 6.61
CA ALA A 440 -30.66 14.32 5.48
C ALA A 440 -30.15 14.90 4.14
N LYS A 441 -29.93 16.23 4.07
CA LYS A 441 -29.32 16.91 2.92
C LYS A 441 -28.01 16.23 2.51
N ARG A 442 -27.11 15.99 3.45
CA ARG A 442 -25.80 15.37 3.17
C ARG A 442 -25.94 13.97 2.55
N HIS A 443 -26.83 13.13 3.08
CA HIS A 443 -27.02 11.77 2.56
C HIS A 443 -27.75 11.75 1.22
N CYS A 444 -28.82 12.54 1.04
CA CYS A 444 -29.51 12.65 -0.23
C CYS A 444 -28.55 13.10 -1.35
N ARG A 445 -27.73 14.14 -1.09
CA ARG A 445 -26.71 14.60 -2.03
C ARG A 445 -25.70 13.50 -2.36
N LEU A 446 -25.24 12.75 -1.36
CA LEU A 446 -24.32 11.64 -1.53
C LEU A 446 -24.92 10.53 -2.42
N TRP A 447 -26.13 10.06 -2.12
CA TRP A 447 -26.77 8.97 -2.85
C TRP A 447 -27.13 9.39 -4.28
N MET A 448 -27.58 10.62 -4.49
CA MET A 448 -27.78 11.17 -5.84
C MET A 448 -26.46 11.25 -6.64
N SER A 449 -25.35 11.63 -5.99
CA SER A 449 -24.02 11.59 -6.62
C SER A 449 -23.62 10.16 -7.01
N TRP A 450 -23.86 9.18 -6.13
CA TRP A 450 -23.59 7.77 -6.40
C TRP A 450 -24.45 7.23 -7.54
N ASN A 451 -25.69 7.69 -7.66
CA ASN A 451 -26.64 7.19 -8.66
C ASN A 451 -26.12 7.32 -10.10
N GLN A 452 -25.25 8.30 -10.37
CA GLN A 452 -24.61 8.47 -11.68
C GLN A 452 -23.92 7.21 -12.20
N LYS A 453 -23.34 6.41 -11.28
CA LYS A 453 -22.56 5.19 -11.61
C LYS A 453 -23.03 3.93 -10.90
N CYS A 454 -23.97 4.02 -9.97
CA CYS A 454 -24.41 2.88 -9.16
C CYS A 454 -25.02 1.75 -10.00
N ARG A 455 -25.96 2.07 -10.90
CA ARG A 455 -26.56 1.08 -11.81
C ARG A 455 -25.53 0.38 -12.69
N GLU A 456 -24.63 1.17 -13.29
CA GLU A 456 -23.55 0.67 -14.13
C GLU A 456 -22.64 -0.26 -13.31
N LEU A 457 -22.24 0.14 -12.10
CA LEU A 457 -21.40 -0.66 -11.20
C LEU A 457 -22.06 -1.98 -10.81
N LEU A 458 -23.32 -1.97 -10.39
CA LEU A 458 -24.03 -3.18 -9.96
C LEU A 458 -24.25 -4.15 -11.11
N SER A 459 -24.64 -3.64 -12.29
CA SER A 459 -24.79 -4.46 -13.50
C SER A 459 -23.46 -5.06 -13.94
N TRP A 460 -22.41 -4.23 -14.05
CA TRP A 460 -21.07 -4.67 -14.46
C TRP A 460 -20.48 -5.69 -13.47
N SER A 461 -20.60 -5.47 -12.17
CA SER A 461 -19.99 -6.31 -11.15
C SER A 461 -20.72 -7.64 -10.91
N ASN A 462 -21.90 -7.84 -11.51
CA ASN A 462 -22.71 -9.05 -11.31
C ASN A 462 -22.01 -10.33 -11.77
N LYS A 463 -21.12 -10.24 -12.76
CA LYS A 463 -20.32 -11.37 -13.28
C LYS A 463 -19.21 -11.84 -12.33
N TYR A 464 -18.92 -11.11 -11.25
CA TYR A 464 -17.85 -11.43 -10.29
C TYR A 464 -18.39 -11.78 -8.90
N VAL A 465 -19.66 -12.17 -8.84
CA VAL A 465 -20.32 -12.54 -7.59
C VAL A 465 -20.07 -14.02 -7.33
N ILE A 466 -19.48 -14.34 -6.19
CA ILE A 466 -19.21 -15.72 -5.81
C ILE A 466 -20.45 -16.37 -5.18
N ASP A 467 -21.23 -15.63 -4.39
CA ASP A 467 -22.43 -16.13 -3.71
C ASP A 467 -23.61 -15.18 -3.94
N GLN A 468 -24.59 -15.61 -4.75
CA GLN A 468 -25.85 -14.89 -4.91
C GLN A 468 -26.77 -15.25 -3.75
N THR A 469 -26.73 -14.48 -2.67
CA THR A 469 -27.82 -14.49 -1.68
C THR A 469 -29.09 -13.91 -2.31
N ASP A 470 -30.28 -14.45 -2.01
CA ASP A 470 -31.58 -13.91 -2.47
C ASP A 470 -31.74 -12.40 -2.19
N GLU A 471 -31.10 -11.89 -1.11
CA GLU A 471 -31.08 -10.47 -0.77
C GLU A 471 -30.46 -9.55 -1.85
N ASN A 472 -29.62 -10.09 -2.74
CA ASN A 472 -28.95 -9.30 -3.77
C ASN A 472 -29.80 -9.13 -5.03
N SER A 473 -30.85 -9.95 -5.21
CA SER A 473 -31.69 -9.95 -6.41
C SER A 473 -32.49 -8.64 -6.55
N ASN A 474 -32.92 -8.07 -5.42
CA ASN A 474 -33.77 -6.85 -5.39
C ASN A 474 -32.96 -5.58 -5.06
N LEU A 475 -31.63 -5.64 -5.07
CA LEU A 475 -30.79 -4.53 -4.63
C LEU A 475 -30.96 -3.28 -5.51
N LEU A 476 -31.10 -3.47 -6.82
CA LEU A 476 -31.34 -2.38 -7.77
C LEU A 476 -32.71 -1.73 -7.56
N GLU A 477 -33.76 -2.52 -7.32
CA GLU A 477 -35.09 -1.99 -7.06
C GLU A 477 -35.14 -1.18 -5.77
N HIS A 478 -34.51 -1.68 -4.70
CA HIS A 478 -34.37 -0.94 -3.44
C HIS A 478 -33.56 0.34 -3.61
N TRP A 479 -32.49 0.30 -4.42
CA TRP A 479 -31.70 1.49 -4.73
C TRP A 479 -32.52 2.53 -5.50
N ASP A 480 -33.33 2.10 -6.47
CA ASP A 480 -34.16 3.00 -7.26
C ASP A 480 -35.23 3.67 -6.40
N SER A 481 -35.87 2.91 -5.51
CA SER A 481 -36.79 3.45 -4.51
C SER A 481 -36.10 4.47 -3.61
N LEU A 482 -34.88 4.18 -3.14
CA LEU A 482 -34.08 5.10 -2.34
C LEU A 482 -33.81 6.42 -3.07
N ILE A 483 -33.47 6.37 -4.35
CA ILE A 483 -33.18 7.57 -5.14
C ILE A 483 -34.43 8.43 -5.35
N VAL A 484 -35.57 7.82 -5.66
CA VAL A 484 -36.85 8.55 -5.79
C VAL A 484 -37.20 9.25 -4.47
N LYS A 485 -37.13 8.54 -3.34
CA LYS A 485 -37.34 9.13 -2.01
C LYS A 485 -36.36 10.26 -1.72
N SER A 486 -35.10 10.09 -2.10
CA SER A 486 -34.05 11.08 -1.87
C SER A 486 -34.28 12.37 -2.67
N GLN A 487 -34.79 12.26 -3.89
CA GLN A 487 -35.14 13.41 -4.73
C GLN A 487 -36.31 14.18 -4.15
N ASP A 488 -37.40 13.49 -3.78
CA ASP A 488 -38.56 14.12 -3.13
C ASP A 488 -38.18 14.80 -1.79
N MET A 489 -37.38 14.11 -0.97
CA MET A 489 -36.88 14.67 0.29
C MET A 489 -35.98 15.89 0.04
N TRP A 490 -35.11 15.83 -0.96
CA TRP A 490 -34.23 16.95 -1.32
C TRP A 490 -35.04 18.17 -1.77
N GLU A 491 -36.07 17.99 -2.60
CA GLU A 491 -36.94 19.10 -3.01
C GLU A 491 -37.63 19.77 -1.82
N LYS A 492 -38.13 18.99 -0.86
CA LYS A 492 -38.72 19.51 0.39
C LYS A 492 -37.70 20.27 1.23
N LEU A 493 -36.48 19.74 1.35
CA LEU A 493 -35.40 20.30 2.14
C LEU A 493 -34.81 21.61 1.58
N VAL A 494 -34.86 21.81 0.26
CA VAL A 494 -34.37 23.01 -0.41
C VAL A 494 -35.43 24.12 -0.48
N LYS A 495 -36.72 23.75 -0.40
CA LYS A 495 -37.84 24.72 -0.32
C LYS A 495 -38.08 25.31 1.07
N GLY A 496 -37.44 24.80 2.13
CA GLY A 496 -37.60 25.30 3.49
C GLY A 496 -36.80 26.58 3.77
N GLU A 497 -37.34 27.46 4.63
CA GLU A 497 -36.63 28.65 5.12
C GLU A 497 -35.38 28.25 5.92
N SER A 498 -34.27 28.97 5.73
CA SER A 498 -33.07 28.76 6.53
C SER A 498 -33.30 29.30 7.94
N VAL A 499 -33.19 28.43 8.94
CA VAL A 499 -33.09 28.86 10.34
C VAL A 499 -31.68 29.42 10.51
N ILE A 500 -31.54 30.73 10.32
CA ILE A 500 -30.33 31.46 10.70
C ILE A 500 -30.38 31.59 12.21
N MET A 501 -29.57 30.80 12.91
CA MET A 501 -29.33 31.03 14.32
C MET A 501 -28.21 32.06 14.39
N GLU A 502 -28.58 33.32 14.59
CA GLU A 502 -27.63 34.36 14.98
C GLU A 502 -27.10 33.95 16.36
N PHE A 503 -25.93 33.32 16.40
CA PHE A 503 -25.10 33.45 17.57
C PHE A 503 -24.67 34.91 17.58
N GLY A 504 -25.30 35.72 18.43
CA GLY A 504 -24.60 36.89 18.96
C GLY A 504 -23.47 36.33 19.81
N ASP A 505 -22.37 35.93 19.17
CA ASP A 505 -21.16 35.59 19.89
C ASP A 505 -20.61 36.91 20.41
N GLN A 506 -20.80 37.13 21.71
CA GLN A 506 -20.33 38.34 22.37
C GLN A 506 -18.82 38.50 22.19
N ALA A 507 -18.10 37.40 21.94
CA ALA A 507 -16.69 37.40 21.58
C ALA A 507 -16.41 37.91 20.15
N ASP A 508 -17.24 37.59 19.16
CA ASP A 508 -17.09 38.11 17.78
C ASP A 508 -17.39 39.62 17.75
N HIS A 509 -18.37 40.06 18.55
CA HIS A 509 -18.67 41.49 18.73
C HIS A 509 -17.55 42.25 19.44
N GLU A 510 -16.94 41.64 20.46
CA GLU A 510 -15.76 42.19 21.14
C GLU A 510 -14.53 42.20 20.21
N GLU A 511 -14.35 41.19 19.36
CA GLU A 511 -13.24 41.13 18.39
C GLU A 511 -13.42 42.17 17.26
N GLU A 512 -14.65 42.39 16.77
CA GLU A 512 -14.96 43.50 15.85
C GLU A 512 -14.76 44.87 16.51
N GLU A 513 -15.19 45.08 17.76
CA GLU A 513 -14.96 46.34 18.48
C GLU A 513 -13.47 46.62 18.70
N ILE A 514 -12.67 45.61 19.04
CA ILE A 514 -11.20 45.75 19.19
C ILE A 514 -10.57 46.12 17.86
N LEU A 515 -10.96 45.48 16.75
CA LEU A 515 -10.43 45.77 15.42
C LEU A 515 -10.80 47.19 14.96
N ASP A 516 -12.02 47.65 15.24
CA ASP A 516 -12.46 49.01 14.93
C ASP A 516 -11.72 50.06 15.79
N GLN A 517 -11.39 49.72 17.05
CA GLN A 517 -10.59 50.55 17.93
C GLN A 517 -9.13 50.67 17.46
N GLU A 518 -8.52 49.59 17.00
CA GLU A 518 -7.17 49.59 16.40
C GLU A 518 -7.10 50.41 15.10
N VAL A 519 -8.15 50.39 14.28
CA VAL A 519 -8.25 51.22 13.06
C VAL A 519 -8.36 52.71 13.40
N LEU A 520 -9.09 53.07 14.46
CA LEU A 520 -9.21 54.45 14.93
C LEU A 520 -7.90 54.96 15.56
N GLU A 521 -7.18 54.12 16.31
CA GLU A 521 -5.87 54.46 16.88
C GLU A 521 -4.79 54.64 15.79
N HIS A 522 -4.88 53.91 14.68
CA HIS A 522 -3.99 54.11 13.52
C HIS A 522 -4.33 55.34 12.65
N GLN A 523 -5.54 55.89 12.75
CA GLN A 523 -5.92 57.13 12.06
C GLN A 523 -5.67 58.39 12.90
N GLY A 524 -5.45 58.25 14.21
CA GLY A 524 -5.18 59.36 15.14
C GLY A 524 -3.69 59.73 15.33
N GLY A 525 -2.76 59.03 14.68
CA GLY A 525 -1.33 59.34 14.74
C GLY A 525 -1.00 60.60 13.94
N GLU A 526 -0.78 61.72 14.62
CA GLU A 526 -0.23 62.95 14.04
C GLU A 526 1.08 62.67 13.27
N PRO A 527 1.34 63.38 12.15
CA PRO A 527 2.50 63.13 11.32
C PRO A 527 3.79 63.54 12.04
N GLU A 528 4.70 62.59 12.26
CA GLU A 528 6.04 62.85 12.77
C GLU A 528 6.77 63.88 11.88
N MET A 529 6.97 65.06 12.45
CA MET A 529 7.84 66.11 11.92
C MET A 529 9.25 65.55 11.76
N LEU A 530 9.67 65.37 10.51
CA LEU A 530 11.06 65.09 10.11
C LEU A 530 11.98 66.24 10.57
N GLY A 531 12.56 66.05 11.76
CA GLY A 531 13.65 66.84 12.30
C GLY A 531 14.92 66.62 11.49
N THR A 532 15.41 67.70 10.91
CA THR A 532 16.69 67.82 10.20
C THR A 532 17.84 67.58 11.16
N ILE A 533 18.77 66.68 10.84
CA ILE A 533 20.10 66.63 11.44
C ILE A 533 21.14 66.49 10.31
N ASN A 534 22.14 67.38 10.40
CA ASN A 534 23.29 67.60 9.53
C ASN A 534 24.12 66.35 9.20
#